data_AF-A0A1Q7PQY4-F1
#
_entry.id   AF-A0A1Q7PQY4-F1
#
_cell.length_a   1.000
_cell.length_b   1.000
_cell.length_c   1.000
_cell.angle_alpha   90.00
_cell.angle_beta   90.00
_cell.angle_gamma   90.00
#
_symmetry.space_group_name_H-M   'P 1'
#
loop_
_entity.id
_entity.type
_entity.pdbx_description
1 polymer ?
#
loop_
_entity_poly.entity_id
_entity_poly.type
_entity_poly.pdbx_seq_one_letter_code
_entity_poly.pdbx_strand_id
1 'polypeptide(L)'
;TCPRCANQNPPDAAYCNRCGQQLSVSSTAPAASLLTEMALWRKFIGPRAGYYLDRFRLFHEGERERFAPTWHWPAFGVGWLWYLYRKMYLHAGVFLVGGLLPMVLGAGLVGVVIWNVFAAVAANYLYYMHIKLSLALIEQRAGLDEAARDRLITDAGGVQPYVWWLGIGLTALAIAAGIMETPAPVKPPSTGVPD
;
A
#
# COMPACT_ATOMS: atom_id res chain seq x y z
N THR A 1 -34.86 -11.51 -24.70
CA THR A 1 -35.06 -12.70 -25.58
C THR A 1 -33.71 -13.31 -25.92
N CYS A 2 -33.60 -14.64 -25.95
CA CYS A 2 -32.33 -15.33 -26.19
C CYS A 2 -31.87 -15.23 -27.66
N PRO A 3 -30.60 -14.86 -27.95
CA PRO A 3 -30.10 -14.71 -29.32
C PRO A 3 -29.93 -16.06 -30.05
N ARG A 4 -29.84 -17.17 -29.31
CA ARG A 4 -29.59 -18.50 -29.88
C ARG A 4 -30.85 -19.31 -30.16
N CYS A 5 -31.85 -19.23 -29.27
CA CYS A 5 -33.05 -20.06 -29.35
C CYS A 5 -34.35 -19.27 -29.34
N ALA A 6 -34.27 -17.93 -29.40
CA ALA A 6 -35.40 -17.00 -29.37
C ALA A 6 -36.32 -17.12 -28.13
N ASN A 7 -35.93 -17.87 -27.10
CA ASN A 7 -36.78 -18.03 -25.91
C ASN A 7 -36.89 -16.72 -25.13
N GLN A 8 -38.08 -16.43 -24.61
CA GLN A 8 -38.30 -15.33 -23.68
C GLN A 8 -37.77 -15.74 -22.31
N ASN A 9 -36.95 -14.87 -21.72
CA ASN A 9 -36.35 -15.06 -20.41
C ASN A 9 -36.63 -13.80 -19.58
N PRO A 10 -36.76 -13.91 -18.24
CA PRO A 10 -36.90 -12.75 -17.38
C PRO A 10 -35.70 -11.79 -17.52
N PRO A 11 -35.88 -10.49 -17.25
CA PRO A 11 -34.90 -9.45 -17.57
C PRO A 11 -33.58 -9.56 -16.80
N ASP A 12 -33.55 -10.31 -15.71
CA ASP A 12 -32.41 -10.56 -14.82
C ASP A 12 -31.77 -11.95 -15.02
N ALA A 13 -32.24 -12.75 -15.98
CA ALA A 13 -31.71 -14.10 -16.22
C ALA A 13 -30.29 -14.07 -16.82
N ALA A 14 -29.29 -14.54 -16.07
CA ALA A 14 -27.91 -14.69 -16.55
C ALA A 14 -27.75 -15.78 -17.63
N TYR A 15 -28.65 -16.77 -17.63
CA TYR A 15 -28.65 -17.89 -18.58
C TYR A 15 -30.05 -18.11 -19.13
N CYS A 16 -30.10 -18.58 -20.37
CA CYS A 16 -31.35 -18.99 -20.98
C CYS A 16 -31.86 -20.28 -20.33
N ASN A 17 -33.04 -20.21 -19.74
CA ASN A 17 -33.74 -21.33 -19.10
C ASN A 17 -34.04 -22.53 -20.01
N ARG A 18 -33.89 -22.38 -21.34
CA ARG A 18 -34.20 -23.42 -22.34
C ARG A 18 -32.97 -24.05 -22.98
N CYS A 19 -31.95 -23.25 -23.32
CA CYS A 19 -30.80 -23.73 -24.10
C CYS A 19 -29.46 -23.56 -23.37
N GLY A 20 -29.46 -23.02 -22.16
CA GLY A 20 -28.25 -22.77 -21.37
C GLY A 20 -27.35 -21.66 -21.92
N GLN A 21 -27.74 -20.99 -23.01
CA GLN A 21 -26.97 -19.87 -23.57
C GLN A 21 -26.87 -18.74 -22.54
N GLN A 22 -25.67 -18.25 -22.28
CA GLN A 22 -25.46 -17.09 -21.43
C GLN A 22 -26.11 -15.86 -22.09
N LEU A 23 -27.06 -15.25 -21.38
CA LEU A 23 -27.73 -14.03 -21.80
C LEU A 23 -26.94 -12.91 -21.15
N SER A 24 -26.09 -12.23 -21.91
CA SER A 24 -25.15 -11.27 -21.35
C SER A 24 -25.90 -10.09 -20.71
N VAL A 25 -26.14 -10.18 -19.41
CA VAL A 25 -26.18 -9.00 -18.57
C VAL A 25 -24.71 -8.63 -18.38
N SER A 26 -24.29 -7.51 -18.97
CA SER A 26 -22.98 -6.86 -18.75
C SER A 26 -21.74 -7.35 -19.52
N SER A 27 -21.75 -7.33 -20.86
CA SER A 27 -20.48 -7.41 -21.64
C SER A 27 -19.95 -6.04 -22.12
N THR A 28 -20.76 -4.97 -22.09
CA THR A 28 -20.30 -3.59 -22.41
C THR A 28 -20.02 -2.74 -21.16
N ALA A 29 -20.54 -3.15 -20.00
CA ALA A 29 -20.31 -2.50 -18.71
C ALA A 29 -18.92 -2.72 -18.06
N PRO A 30 -18.23 -3.87 -18.19
CA PRO A 30 -17.04 -4.15 -17.38
C PRO A 30 -15.84 -3.27 -17.76
N ALA A 31 -15.71 -2.91 -19.04
CA ALA A 31 -14.67 -1.99 -19.47
C ALA A 31 -14.94 -0.55 -18.99
N ALA A 32 -16.20 -0.10 -19.02
CA ALA A 32 -16.58 1.22 -18.52
C ALA A 32 -16.46 1.34 -17.00
N SER A 33 -16.81 0.30 -16.25
CA SER A 33 -16.65 0.26 -14.80
C SER A 33 -15.17 0.22 -14.38
N LEU A 34 -14.34 -0.58 -15.07
CA LEU A 34 -12.89 -0.61 -14.83
C LEU A 34 -12.22 0.73 -15.16
N LEU A 35 -12.58 1.38 -16.26
CA LEU A 35 -12.04 2.70 -16.60
C LEU A 35 -12.42 3.75 -15.56
N THR A 36 -13.65 3.69 -15.05
CA THR A 36 -14.14 4.58 -13.99
C THR A 36 -13.39 4.33 -12.68
N GLU A 37 -13.21 3.07 -12.30
CA GLU A 37 -12.44 2.67 -11.12
C GLU A 37 -10.98 3.11 -11.22
N MET A 38 -10.34 2.91 -12.39
CA MET A 38 -8.97 3.36 -12.64
C MET A 38 -8.83 4.88 -12.57
N ALA A 39 -9.84 5.64 -13.01
CA ALA A 39 -9.87 7.10 -12.89
C ALA A 39 -9.99 7.53 -11.41
N LEU A 40 -10.85 6.85 -10.65
CA LEU A 40 -11.03 7.05 -9.22
C LEU A 40 -9.74 6.78 -8.44
N TRP A 41 -9.06 5.66 -8.73
CA TRP A 41 -7.80 5.29 -8.12
C TRP A 41 -6.70 6.30 -8.46
N ARG A 42 -6.63 6.74 -9.72
CA ARG A 42 -5.68 7.79 -10.14
C ARG A 42 -5.88 9.07 -9.34
N LYS A 43 -7.13 9.47 -9.12
CA LYS A 43 -7.48 10.64 -8.31
C LYS A 43 -7.07 10.46 -6.85
N PHE A 44 -7.36 9.30 -6.24
CA PHE A 44 -6.97 8.99 -4.87
C PHE A 44 -5.44 8.95 -4.68
N ILE A 45 -4.70 8.35 -5.61
CA ILE A 45 -3.24 8.22 -5.50
C ILE A 45 -2.55 9.58 -5.68
N GLY A 46 -3.02 10.36 -6.66
CA GLY A 46 -2.41 11.64 -7.03
C GLY A 46 -1.09 11.47 -7.81
N PRO A 47 0.01 12.14 -7.40
CA PRO A 47 1.25 12.12 -8.15
C PRO A 47 1.81 10.70 -8.36
N ARG A 48 2.31 10.43 -9.57
CA ARG A 48 2.85 9.12 -9.99
C ARG A 48 1.85 7.96 -9.89
N ALA A 49 0.56 8.22 -10.07
CA ALA A 49 -0.47 7.18 -10.11
C ALA A 49 -0.17 6.04 -11.10
N GLY A 50 0.39 6.36 -12.28
CA GLY A 50 0.72 5.35 -13.30
C GLY A 50 1.55 4.17 -12.77
N TYR A 51 2.62 4.47 -12.02
CA TYR A 51 3.48 3.47 -11.40
C TYR A 51 2.70 2.48 -10.50
N TYR A 52 1.76 2.98 -9.71
CA TYR A 52 0.97 2.15 -8.80
C TYR A 52 -0.10 1.36 -9.55
N LEU A 53 -0.76 1.97 -10.53
CA LEU A 53 -1.78 1.29 -11.33
C LEU A 53 -1.20 0.11 -12.12
N ASP A 54 -0.01 0.25 -12.69
CA ASP A 54 0.68 -0.85 -13.37
C ASP A 54 1.00 -1.99 -12.41
N ARG A 55 1.36 -1.66 -11.16
CA ARG A 55 1.64 -2.64 -10.11
C ARG A 55 0.36 -3.35 -9.63
N PHE A 56 -0.76 -2.64 -9.56
CA PHE A 56 -2.05 -3.21 -9.12
C PHE A 56 -2.62 -4.22 -10.10
N ARG A 57 -2.30 -4.09 -11.39
CA ARG A 57 -2.64 -5.12 -12.40
C ARG A 57 -2.06 -6.49 -12.04
N LEU A 58 -0.89 -6.53 -11.40
CA LEU A 58 -0.27 -7.78 -10.96
C LEU A 58 -1.01 -8.44 -9.79
N PHE A 59 -1.90 -7.72 -9.10
CA PHE A 59 -2.70 -8.26 -7.99
C PHE A 59 -4.10 -8.72 -8.44
N HIS A 60 -4.45 -8.45 -9.69
CA HIS A 60 -5.76 -8.74 -10.27
C HIS A 60 -5.60 -9.71 -11.46
N GLU A 61 -5.56 -11.00 -11.16
CA GLU A 61 -5.48 -12.06 -12.17
C GLU A 61 -6.84 -12.78 -12.25
N GLY A 62 -7.71 -12.31 -13.16
CA GLY A 62 -9.09 -12.79 -13.28
C GLY A 62 -9.98 -12.29 -12.14
N GLU A 63 -10.84 -13.15 -11.58
CA GLU A 63 -11.75 -12.80 -10.47
C GLU A 63 -11.11 -12.93 -9.06
N ARG A 64 -9.84 -13.32 -8.98
CA ARG A 64 -9.17 -13.61 -7.69
C ARG A 64 -8.06 -12.60 -7.40
N GLU A 65 -8.16 -11.99 -6.22
CA GLU A 65 -7.11 -11.13 -5.69
C GLU A 65 -5.99 -12.01 -5.12
N ARG A 66 -4.79 -11.92 -5.71
CA ARG A 66 -3.64 -12.68 -5.22
C ARG A 66 -2.53 -11.76 -4.76
N PHE A 67 -1.95 -12.12 -3.61
CA PHE A 67 -0.73 -11.50 -3.15
C PHE A 67 0.42 -11.85 -4.10
N ALA A 68 0.96 -10.85 -4.79
CA ALA A 68 2.21 -10.97 -5.53
C ALA A 68 3.31 -10.21 -4.77
N PRO A 69 4.41 -10.87 -4.34
CA PRO A 69 5.51 -10.19 -3.69
C PRO A 69 6.14 -9.21 -4.67
N THR A 70 6.17 -7.93 -4.31
CA THR A 70 6.73 -6.88 -5.19
C THR A 70 7.62 -5.99 -4.37
N TRP A 71 8.86 -5.80 -4.85
CA TRP A 71 9.84 -5.01 -4.13
C TRP A 71 9.49 -3.52 -4.16
N HIS A 72 9.58 -2.84 -3.01
CA HIS A 72 9.29 -1.42 -2.88
C HIS A 72 10.40 -0.68 -2.12
N TRP A 73 11.28 -0.03 -2.88
CA TRP A 73 12.46 0.68 -2.35
C TRP A 73 12.17 1.70 -1.24
N PRO A 74 11.16 2.58 -1.36
CA PRO A 74 10.90 3.58 -0.30
C PRO A 74 10.50 2.95 1.03
N ALA A 75 9.79 1.82 1.02
CA ALA A 75 9.37 1.14 2.23
C ALA A 75 10.53 0.37 2.89
N PHE A 76 11.52 -0.06 2.10
CA PHE A 76 12.76 -0.63 2.63
C PHE A 76 13.66 0.43 3.27
N GLY A 77 13.95 1.52 2.54
CA GLY A 77 14.95 2.50 2.95
C GLY A 77 14.46 3.52 3.95
N VAL A 78 13.22 4.00 3.78
CA VAL A 78 12.62 5.03 4.65
C VAL A 78 11.64 4.42 5.67
N GLY A 79 11.38 3.11 5.58
CA GLY A 79 10.59 2.36 6.55
C GLY A 79 9.16 2.89 6.71
N TRP A 80 8.78 3.10 7.97
CA TRP A 80 7.45 3.58 8.38
C TRP A 80 7.10 4.98 7.84
N LEU A 81 8.09 5.84 7.55
CA LEU A 81 7.86 7.19 7.02
C LEU A 81 7.21 7.16 5.64
N TRP A 82 7.45 6.12 4.83
CA TRP A 82 6.75 5.98 3.55
C TRP A 82 5.25 5.77 3.73
N TYR A 83 4.87 4.93 4.70
CA TYR A 83 3.46 4.70 5.04
C TYR A 83 2.81 5.99 5.56
N LEU A 84 3.53 6.76 6.38
CA LEU A 84 3.08 8.08 6.85
C LEU A 84 2.88 9.06 5.68
N TYR A 85 3.88 9.14 4.78
CA TYR A 85 3.83 9.98 3.58
C TYR A 85 2.60 9.70 2.70
N ARG A 86 2.14 8.45 2.64
CA ARG A 86 0.95 8.00 1.90
C ARG A 86 -0.34 7.99 2.72
N LYS A 87 -0.36 8.65 3.88
CA LYS A 87 -1.50 8.74 4.82
C LYS A 87 -2.00 7.40 5.37
N MET A 88 -1.19 6.35 5.30
CA MET A 88 -1.51 5.04 5.89
C MET A 88 -1.16 5.01 7.38
N TYR A 89 -1.77 5.87 8.20
CA TYR A 89 -1.35 6.10 9.60
C TYR A 89 -1.32 4.83 10.45
N LEU A 90 -2.30 3.93 10.26
CA LEU A 90 -2.33 2.65 10.96
C LEU A 90 -1.10 1.80 10.64
N HIS A 91 -0.78 1.65 9.34
CA HIS A 91 0.37 0.89 8.90
C HIS A 91 1.68 1.58 9.32
N ALA A 92 1.75 2.91 9.26
CA ALA A 92 2.89 3.68 9.73
C ALA A 92 3.17 3.39 11.22
N GLY A 93 2.15 3.38 12.07
CA GLY A 93 2.28 3.02 13.48
C GLY A 93 2.77 1.58 13.68
N VAL A 94 2.17 0.62 12.99
CA VAL A 94 2.56 -0.80 13.06
C VAL A 94 4.02 -1.01 12.64
N PHE A 95 4.44 -0.41 11.52
CA PHE A 95 5.81 -0.57 11.02
C PHE A 95 6.84 0.22 11.84
N LEU A 96 6.45 1.33 12.47
CA LEU A 96 7.28 2.05 13.43
C LEU A 96 7.54 1.20 14.67
N VAL A 97 6.47 0.75 15.34
CA VAL A 97 6.58 -0.05 16.58
C VAL A 97 7.27 -1.39 16.30
N GLY A 98 6.88 -2.07 15.23
CA GLY A 98 7.52 -3.33 14.84
C GLY A 98 8.97 -3.17 14.40
N GLY A 99 9.38 -1.99 13.94
CA GLY A 99 10.79 -1.70 13.64
C GLY A 99 11.62 -1.47 14.90
N LEU A 100 11.02 -0.99 16.00
CA LEU A 100 11.68 -0.80 17.28
C LEU A 100 11.74 -2.10 18.11
N LEU A 101 10.76 -2.99 17.93
CA LEU A 101 10.63 -4.21 18.72
C LEU A 101 11.88 -5.12 18.68
N PRO A 102 12.54 -5.37 17.52
CA PRO A 102 13.78 -6.13 17.47
C PRO A 102 14.93 -5.53 18.29
N MET A 103 15.00 -4.21 18.43
CA MET A 103 16.00 -3.55 19.26
C MET A 103 15.75 -3.82 20.75
N VAL A 104 14.48 -3.77 21.17
CA VAL A 104 14.08 -4.01 22.57
C VAL A 104 14.23 -5.48 22.95
N LEU A 105 13.94 -6.40 22.02
CA LEU A 105 14.00 -7.85 22.25
C LEU A 105 15.40 -8.46 22.05
N GLY A 106 16.43 -7.65 21.80
CA GLY A 106 17.82 -8.10 21.66
C GLY A 106 18.16 -8.77 20.33
N ALA A 107 17.27 -8.75 19.34
CA ALA A 107 17.57 -9.18 17.96
C ALA A 107 18.44 -8.16 17.20
N GLY A 108 18.53 -6.93 17.71
CA GLY A 108 19.40 -5.88 17.20
C GLY A 108 19.11 -5.51 15.75
N LEU A 109 20.15 -5.03 15.06
CA LEU A 109 20.04 -4.53 13.68
C LEU A 109 19.54 -5.59 12.68
N VAL A 110 19.89 -6.87 12.88
CA VAL A 110 19.46 -7.97 12.00
C VAL A 110 17.94 -8.09 11.97
N GLY A 111 17.29 -8.05 13.14
CA GLY A 111 15.84 -8.10 13.21
C GLY A 111 15.17 -6.87 12.59
N VAL A 112 15.79 -5.69 12.70
CA VAL A 112 15.31 -4.46 12.02
C VAL A 112 15.38 -4.60 10.50
N VAL A 113 16.46 -5.18 9.96
CA VAL A 113 16.60 -5.42 8.51
C VAL A 113 15.54 -6.40 8.02
N ILE A 114 15.33 -7.52 8.72
CA ILE A 114 14.29 -8.50 8.37
C ILE A 114 12.91 -7.84 8.36
N TRP A 115 12.61 -7.01 9.36
CA TRP A 115 11.36 -6.27 9.42
C TRP A 115 11.17 -5.30 8.24
N ASN A 116 12.22 -4.58 7.84
CA ASN A 116 12.17 -3.69 6.68
C ASN A 116 12.06 -4.44 5.35
N VAL A 117 12.63 -5.64 5.22
CA VAL A 117 12.42 -6.50 4.04
C VAL A 117 10.95 -6.90 3.94
N PHE A 118 10.33 -7.29 5.05
CA PHE A 118 8.89 -7.57 5.06
C PHE A 118 8.07 -6.34 4.65
N ALA A 119 8.41 -5.16 5.20
CA ALA A 119 7.79 -3.90 4.83
C ALA A 119 7.92 -3.61 3.31
N ALA A 120 9.09 -3.87 2.73
CA ALA A 120 9.38 -3.64 1.32
C ALA A 120 8.57 -4.54 0.38
N VAL A 121 8.42 -5.82 0.73
CA VAL A 121 7.70 -6.80 -0.09
C VAL A 121 6.18 -6.62 0.02
N ALA A 122 5.69 -6.21 1.19
CA ALA A 122 4.25 -6.05 1.45
C ALA A 122 3.70 -4.66 1.05
N ALA A 123 4.55 -3.62 0.96
CA ALA A 123 4.13 -2.23 0.81
C ALA A 123 3.13 -1.97 -0.32
N ASN A 124 3.39 -2.47 -1.53
CA ASN A 124 2.49 -2.23 -2.67
C ASN A 124 1.12 -2.88 -2.46
N TYR A 125 1.09 -4.08 -1.89
CA TYR A 125 -0.15 -4.81 -1.64
C TYR A 125 -0.95 -4.18 -0.49
N LEU A 126 -0.28 -3.81 0.60
CA LEU A 126 -0.92 -3.09 1.71
C LEU A 126 -1.53 -1.78 1.22
N TYR A 127 -0.82 -1.06 0.35
CA TYR A 127 -1.33 0.18 -0.24
C TYR A 127 -2.51 -0.05 -1.19
N TYR A 128 -2.46 -1.10 -2.01
CA TYR A 128 -3.60 -1.53 -2.83
C TYR A 128 -4.84 -1.81 -1.96
N MET A 129 -4.68 -2.61 -0.90
CA MET A 129 -5.78 -2.92 0.01
C MET A 129 -6.31 -1.70 0.74
N HIS A 130 -5.42 -0.80 1.15
CA HIS A 130 -5.81 0.45 1.78
C HIS A 130 -6.68 1.31 0.86
N ILE A 131 -6.29 1.48 -0.42
CA ILE A 131 -7.10 2.24 -1.40
C ILE A 131 -8.48 1.62 -1.54
N LYS A 132 -8.57 0.31 -1.75
CA LYS A 132 -9.85 -0.39 -1.91
C LYS A 132 -10.75 -0.22 -0.70
N LEU A 133 -10.20 -0.43 0.49
CA LEU A 133 -10.95 -0.27 1.73
C LEU A 133 -11.42 1.18 1.92
N SER A 134 -10.55 2.17 1.66
CA SER A 134 -10.89 3.59 1.77
C SER A 134 -12.00 3.99 0.80
N LEU A 135 -11.95 3.51 -0.45
CA LEU A 135 -12.97 3.80 -1.45
C LEU A 135 -14.30 3.13 -1.11
N ALA A 136 -14.29 1.86 -0.69
CA ALA A 136 -15.49 1.15 -0.27
C ALA A 136 -16.16 1.82 0.95
N LEU A 137 -15.36 2.31 1.91
CA LEU A 137 -15.87 3.04 3.08
C LEU A 137 -16.48 4.40 2.69
N ILE A 138 -15.93 5.09 1.68
CA ILE A 138 -16.49 6.34 1.18
C ILE A 138 -17.79 6.08 0.41
N GLU A 139 -17.85 5.01 -0.39
CA GLU A 139 -19.05 4.61 -1.13
C GLU A 139 -20.19 4.20 -0.20
N GLN A 140 -19.89 3.49 0.90
CA GLN A 140 -20.89 3.10 1.91
C GLN A 140 -21.47 4.28 2.69
N ARG A 141 -20.86 5.47 2.65
CA ARG A 141 -21.46 6.69 3.20
C ARG A 141 -22.57 7.17 2.27
N ALA A 142 -23.69 6.44 2.29
CA ALA A 142 -24.90 6.77 1.55
C ALA A 142 -25.39 8.17 1.91
N GLY A 143 -25.64 9.00 0.88
CA GLY A 143 -26.20 10.35 1.03
C GLY A 143 -25.21 11.51 0.83
N LEU A 144 -23.97 11.24 0.44
CA LEU A 144 -23.07 12.30 0.00
C LEU A 144 -23.39 12.71 -1.45
N ASP A 145 -23.51 14.02 -1.67
CA ASP A 145 -23.48 14.60 -3.01
C ASP A 145 -22.18 14.20 -3.74
N GLU A 146 -22.21 14.12 -5.06
CA GLU A 146 -21.07 13.70 -5.89
C GLU A 146 -19.83 14.55 -5.60
N ALA A 147 -20.03 15.86 -5.44
CA ALA A 147 -18.98 16.81 -5.07
C ALA A 147 -18.41 16.57 -3.67
N ALA A 148 -19.23 16.13 -2.71
CA ALA A 148 -18.80 15.81 -1.37
C ALA A 148 -18.00 14.51 -1.34
N ARG A 149 -18.44 13.49 -2.09
CA ARG A 149 -17.69 12.23 -2.29
C ARG A 149 -16.32 12.50 -2.88
N ASP A 150 -16.27 13.33 -3.92
CA ASP A 150 -15.03 13.70 -4.59
C ASP A 150 -14.02 14.42 -3.70
N ARG A 151 -14.51 15.31 -2.81
CA ARG A 151 -13.67 15.96 -1.80
C ARG A 151 -13.08 14.93 -0.83
N LEU A 152 -13.91 14.01 -0.31
CA LEU A 152 -13.44 12.97 0.60
C LEU A 152 -12.39 12.05 -0.03
N ILE A 153 -12.55 11.68 -1.30
CA ILE A 153 -11.56 10.87 -2.03
C ILE A 153 -10.23 11.63 -2.12
N THR A 154 -10.29 12.93 -2.42
CA THR A 154 -9.09 13.77 -2.55
C THR A 154 -8.41 13.99 -1.20
N ASP A 155 -9.19 14.17 -0.12
CA ASP A 155 -8.70 14.39 1.23
C ASP A 155 -8.11 13.12 1.88
N ALA A 156 -8.75 11.97 1.65
CA ALA A 156 -8.27 10.67 2.13
C ALA A 156 -7.01 10.22 1.38
N GLY A 157 -6.93 10.55 0.09
CA GLY A 157 -5.82 10.22 -0.79
C GLY A 157 -4.64 11.20 -0.73
N GLY A 158 -3.78 11.09 -1.74
CA GLY A 158 -2.64 11.97 -1.96
C GLY A 158 -1.43 11.66 -1.10
N VAL A 159 -0.64 12.69 -0.84
CA VAL A 159 0.66 12.60 -0.16
C VAL A 159 0.83 13.72 0.86
N GLN A 160 1.71 13.52 1.84
CA GLN A 160 2.08 14.53 2.84
C GLN A 160 3.49 15.06 2.59
N PRO A 161 3.67 16.23 1.96
CA PRO A 161 4.99 16.73 1.56
C PRO A 161 5.94 16.97 2.73
N TYR A 162 5.42 17.37 3.90
CA TYR A 162 6.24 17.67 5.08
C TYR A 162 7.02 16.45 5.62
N VAL A 163 6.59 15.23 5.30
CA VAL A 163 7.24 13.99 5.77
C VAL A 163 8.66 13.86 5.22
N TRP A 164 8.97 14.46 4.08
CA TRP A 164 10.35 14.54 3.57
C TRP A 164 11.25 15.31 4.52
N TRP A 165 10.81 16.46 5.00
CA TRP A 165 11.56 17.28 5.95
C TRP A 165 11.69 16.59 7.31
N LEU A 166 10.63 15.89 7.74
CA LEU A 166 10.68 15.07 8.94
C LEU A 166 11.76 13.98 8.84
N GLY A 167 11.81 13.26 7.71
CA GLY A 167 12.82 12.24 7.46
C GLY A 167 14.24 12.80 7.50
N ILE A 168 14.47 13.92 6.81
CA ILE A 168 15.77 14.63 6.81
C ILE A 168 16.18 15.03 8.23
N GLY A 169 15.25 15.60 9.01
CA GLY A 169 15.52 16.00 10.39
C GLY A 169 15.89 14.82 11.29
N LEU A 170 15.18 13.69 11.18
CA LEU A 170 15.48 12.48 11.94
C LEU A 170 16.85 11.89 11.58
N THR A 171 17.20 11.85 10.29
CA THR A 171 18.52 11.38 9.85
C THR A 171 19.64 12.31 10.34
N ALA A 172 19.46 13.62 10.25
CA ALA A 172 20.45 14.59 10.75
C ALA A 172 20.66 14.44 12.27
N LEU A 173 19.58 14.25 13.04
CA LEU A 173 19.65 14.01 14.48
C LEU A 173 20.41 12.71 14.81
N ALA A 174 20.13 11.62 14.09
CA ALA A 174 20.82 10.35 14.29
C ALA A 174 22.32 10.44 13.99
N ILE A 175 22.70 11.16 12.92
CA ILE A 175 24.11 11.41 12.59
C ILE A 175 24.78 12.25 13.69
N ALA A 176 24.13 13.32 14.15
CA ALA A 176 24.66 14.16 15.24
C ALA A 176 24.89 13.35 16.52
N ALA A 177 23.92 12.50 16.90
CA ALA A 177 24.05 11.61 18.05
C ALA A 177 25.21 10.61 17.89
N GLY A 178 25.35 9.99 16.71
CA GLY A 178 26.45 9.05 16.44
C GLY A 178 27.84 9.70 16.39
N ILE A 179 27.95 10.96 15.95
CA ILE A 179 29.21 11.72 15.98
C ILE A 179 29.60 12.10 17.42
N MET A 180 28.63 12.31 18.30
CA MET A 180 28.88 12.64 19.72
C MET A 180 29.38 11.44 20.53
N GLU A 181 29.13 10.20 20.08
CA GLU A 181 29.72 9.00 20.66
C GLU A 181 31.15 8.80 20.13
N THR A 182 32.12 9.57 20.65
CA THR A 182 33.53 9.30 20.36
C THR A 182 33.92 7.92 20.91
N PRO A 183 34.52 7.01 20.12
CA PRO A 183 34.96 5.71 20.63
C PRO A 183 35.99 5.91 21.74
N ALA A 184 35.83 5.20 22.85
CA ALA A 184 36.76 5.25 23.97
C ALA A 184 38.19 4.91 23.46
N PRO A 185 39.22 5.64 23.92
CA PRO A 185 40.59 5.38 23.49
C PRO A 185 40.98 3.93 23.80
N VAL A 186 41.43 3.20 22.78
CA VAL A 186 41.88 1.81 22.91
C VAL A 186 43.10 1.80 23.83
N LYS A 187 42.97 1.21 25.03
CA LYS A 187 44.10 1.03 25.95
C LYS A 187 45.00 -0.08 25.38
N PRO A 188 46.30 0.17 25.13
CA PRO A 188 47.19 -0.87 24.64
C PRO A 188 47.31 -2.01 25.66
N PRO A 189 47.49 -3.27 25.20
CA PRO A 189 47.69 -4.40 26.09
C PRO A 189 48.92 -4.16 26.97
N SER A 190 48.77 -4.39 28.27
CA SER A 190 49.89 -4.31 29.21
C SER A 190 50.94 -5.34 28.81
N THR A 191 52.12 -4.88 28.41
CA THR A 191 53.30 -5.73 28.27
C THR A 191 53.71 -6.21 29.66
N GLY A 192 53.10 -7.29 30.14
CA GLY A 192 53.60 -8.01 31.29
C GLY A 192 54.95 -8.59 30.91
N VAL A 193 56.01 -8.01 31.45
CA VAL A 193 57.32 -8.67 31.50
C VAL A 193 57.21 -9.67 32.65
N PRO A 194 57.36 -10.99 32.42
CA PRO A 194 57.48 -11.94 33.51
C PRO A 194 58.85 -11.76 34.18
N ASP A 195 58.84 -11.62 35.50
CA ASP A 195 60.03 -11.57 36.37
C ASP A 195 60.85 -12.87 36.33
#